data_AF-A0AAW1FWF0-F1
#
_entry.id   AF-A0AAW1FWF0-F1
#
_cell.length_a   1.000
_cell.length_b   1.000
_cell.length_c   1.000
_cell.angle_alpha   90.00
_cell.angle_beta   90.00
_cell.angle_gamma   90.00
#
_symmetry.space_group_name_H-M   'P 1'
#
loop_
_entity.id
_entity.type
_entity.pdbx_description
1 polymer ?
#
loop_
_entity_poly.entity_id
_entity_poly.type
_entity_poly.pdbx_seq_one_letter_code
_entity_poly.pdbx_strand_id
1 'polypeptide(L)' 'MRLCRPIVLLGLLGSRGLQRSMCAQAMDWQSAKSIYEFNATDIDGNEVSLEKYRGNVCIIVNVASK' A
#
# COMPACT_ATOMS: atom_id res chain seq x y z
N MET A 1 43.09 6.25 29.90
CA MET A 1 42.15 6.75 30.93
C MET A 1 41.90 8.24 30.69
N ARG A 2 40.78 8.59 30.04
CA ARG A 2 40.26 9.95 30.00
C ARG A 2 38.80 9.90 30.41
N LEU A 3 38.55 10.68 31.46
CA LEU A 3 37.38 10.77 32.31
C LEU A 3 36.36 11.75 31.70
N CYS A 4 35.13 11.64 32.19
CA CYS A 4 34.04 12.63 32.19
C CYS A 4 32.86 12.35 31.25
N ARG A 5 31.73 12.15 31.94
CA ARG A 5 30.37 11.82 31.50
C ARG A 5 29.61 13.12 31.10
N PRO A 6 28.26 13.19 31.14
CA PRO A 6 27.40 13.36 29.96
C PRO A 6 26.50 14.62 30.04
N ILE A 7 26.42 15.48 29.02
CA ILE A 7 25.47 16.61 29.10
C ILE A 7 24.87 16.97 27.73
N VAL A 8 23.56 17.21 27.79
CA VAL A 8 22.69 18.03 26.93
C VAL A 8 21.90 17.29 25.84
N LEU A 9 20.72 16.87 26.29
CA LEU A 9 19.44 16.87 25.58
C LEU A 9 19.26 18.14 24.72
N LEU A 10 19.20 18.00 23.40
CA LEU A 10 18.63 19.01 22.51
C LEU A 10 17.64 18.31 21.57
N GLY A 11 16.36 18.45 21.89
CA GLY A 11 15.28 17.99 21.04
C GLY A 11 15.14 18.86 19.80
N LEU A 12 14.53 18.28 18.76
CA LEU A 12 13.51 18.93 17.94
C LEU A 12 12.84 17.86 17.07
N LEU A 13 11.51 17.83 17.19
CA LEU A 13 10.58 17.09 16.37
C LEU A 13 10.98 17.14 14.89
N GLY A 14 11.38 16.01 14.34
CA GLY A 14 11.56 15.76 12.91
C GLY A 14 10.66 14.63 12.44
N SER A 15 9.41 14.56 12.89
CA SER A 15 8.43 13.59 12.39
C SER A 15 7.89 14.08 11.03
N ARG A 16 8.72 14.03 9.98
CA ARG A 16 8.24 14.22 8.60
C ARG A 16 8.88 13.18 7.70
N GLY A 17 8.01 12.32 7.18
CA GLY A 17 8.36 11.32 6.18
C GLY A 17 8.49 9.92 6.75
N LEU A 18 7.48 9.41 7.46
CA LEU A 18 7.19 7.99 7.32
C LEU A 18 6.76 7.82 5.86
N GLN A 19 7.75 7.58 5.00
CA GLN A 19 7.54 7.12 3.64
C GLN A 19 6.75 5.83 3.81
N ARG A 20 5.43 5.93 3.66
CA ARG A 20 4.60 4.76 3.41
C ARG A 20 5.11 4.22 2.08
N SER A 21 6.12 3.37 2.15
CA SER A 21 6.24 2.28 1.21
C SER A 21 4.90 1.58 1.32
N MET A 22 3.96 1.93 0.46
CA MET A 22 2.73 1.18 0.28
C MET A 22 3.22 -0.16 -0.22
N CYS A 23 3.39 -1.09 0.71
CA CYS A 23 3.74 -2.45 0.39
C CYS A 23 2.67 -2.88 -0.61
N ALA A 24 3.07 -3.09 -1.87
CA ALA A 24 2.32 -3.94 -2.77
C ALA A 24 2.00 -5.17 -1.93
N GLN A 25 0.73 -5.36 -1.56
CA GLN A 25 0.35 -6.51 -0.78
C GLN A 25 0.90 -7.70 -1.56
N ALA A 26 1.82 -8.44 -0.95
CA ALA A 26 2.20 -9.76 -1.42
C ALA A 26 0.99 -10.66 -1.15
N MET A 27 -0.12 -10.36 -1.83
CA MET A 27 -1.23 -11.22 -1.94
C MET A 27 -0.73 -12.37 -2.77
N ASP A 28 -0.57 -13.50 -2.10
CA ASP A 28 -0.46 -14.76 -2.76
C ASP A 28 -1.75 -14.96 -3.57
N TRP A 29 -1.68 -14.58 -4.84
CA TRP A 29 -2.79 -14.70 -5.79
C TRP A 29 -3.25 -16.15 -5.93
N GLN A 30 -2.42 -17.11 -5.52
CA GLN A 30 -2.72 -18.54 -5.53
C GLN A 30 -3.64 -18.94 -4.37
N SER A 31 -3.61 -18.22 -3.24
CA SER A 31 -4.49 -18.48 -2.09
C SER A 31 -5.73 -17.58 -2.03
N ALA A 32 -5.84 -16.58 -2.91
CA ALA A 32 -7.02 -15.74 -3.02
C ALA A 32 -8.26 -16.57 -3.37
N LYS A 33 -9.36 -16.36 -2.64
CA LYS A 33 -10.60 -17.14 -2.81
C LYS A 33 -11.61 -16.46 -3.72
N SER A 34 -11.46 -15.16 -3.91
CA SER A 34 -12.40 -14.34 -4.67
C SER A 34 -11.72 -13.13 -5.29
N ILE A 35 -12.35 -12.56 -6.31
CA ILE A 35 -11.90 -11.32 -6.94
C ILE A 35 -11.96 -10.11 -5.98
N TYR A 36 -12.77 -10.19 -4.92
CA TYR A 36 -13.00 -9.09 -3.99
C TYR A 36 -11.80 -8.82 -3.07
N GLU A 37 -10.85 -9.76 -3.00
CA GLU A 37 -9.62 -9.60 -2.22
C GLU A 37 -8.60 -8.71 -2.93
N PHE A 38 -8.79 -8.42 -4.22
CA PHE A 38 -7.85 -7.64 -5.03
C PHE A 38 -8.19 -6.15 -5.07
N ASN A 39 -7.14 -5.37 -5.25
CA ASN A 39 -7.22 -3.95 -5.60
C ASN A 39 -6.67 -3.76 -7.01
N ALA A 40 -7.21 -2.79 -7.74
CA ALA A 40 -6.74 -2.41 -9.06
C ALA A 40 -6.61 -0.89 -9.14
N THR A 41 -5.59 -0.42 -9.84
CA THR A 41 -5.48 0.99 -10.20
C THR A 41 -6.46 1.27 -11.34
N ASP A 42 -7.35 2.23 -11.16
CA ASP A 42 -8.25 2.68 -12.21
C ASP A 42 -7.54 3.59 -13.23
N ILE A 43 -8.27 4.00 -14.27
CA ILE A 43 -7.73 4.85 -15.36
C ILE A 43 -7.36 6.26 -14.89
N ASP A 44 -7.89 6.69 -13.75
CA ASP A 44 -7.62 8.00 -13.13
C ASP A 44 -6.42 7.93 -12.15
N GLY A 45 -5.84 6.74 -11.96
CA GLY A 45 -4.67 6.52 -11.11
C GLY A 45 -5.02 6.23 -9.64
N ASN A 46 -6.29 6.01 -9.30
CA ASN A 46 -6.70 5.70 -7.93
C ASN A 46 -6.64 4.20 -7.68
N GLU A 47 -6.17 3.81 -6.49
CA GLU A 47 -6.26 2.42 -6.05
C GLU A 47 -7.68 2.12 -5.56
N VAL A 48 -8.34 1.17 -6.23
CA VAL A 48 -9.74 0.81 -5.98
C VAL A 48 -9.85 -0.66 -5.64
N SER A 49 -10.52 -0.96 -4.53
CA SER A 49 -10.85 -2.34 -4.16
C SER A 49 -11.95 -2.90 -5.06
N LEU A 50 -11.76 -4.13 -5.54
CA LEU A 50 -12.78 -4.86 -6.30
C LEU A 50 -13.94 -5.32 -5.43
N GLU A 51 -13.83 -5.26 -4.09
CA GLU A 51 -14.93 -5.53 -3.17
C GLU A 51 -16.17 -4.68 -3.47
N LYS A 52 -16.00 -3.47 -4.02
CA LYS A 52 -17.12 -2.59 -4.37
C LYS A 52 -18.14 -3.21 -5.34
N TYR A 53 -17.76 -4.27 -6.05
CA TYR A 53 -18.62 -4.97 -7.01
C TYR A 53 -19.36 -6.17 -6.41
N ARG A 54 -19.25 -6.42 -5.09
CA ARG A 54 -19.94 -7.52 -4.42
C ARG A 54 -21.47 -7.42 -4.64
N GLY A 55 -22.07 -8.54 -5.02
CA GLY A 55 -23.51 -8.61 -5.31
C GLY A 55 -23.87 -8.31 -6.78
N ASN A 56 -22.89 -7.91 -7.60
CA ASN A 56 -23.08 -7.68 -9.03
C ASN A 56 -22.41 -8.79 -9.85
N VAL A 57 -23.02 -9.12 -10.99
CA VAL A 57 -22.37 -9.99 -11.99
C VAL A 57 -21.32 -9.16 -12.73
N CYS A 58 -20.07 -9.65 -12.74
CA CYS A 58 -18.93 -8.93 -13.30
C CYS A 58 -18.31 -9.69 -14.47
N ILE A 59 -17.83 -8.97 -15.50
CA ILE A 59 -17.03 -9.52 -16.60
C ILE A 59 -15.65 -8.87 -16.53
N ILE A 60 -14.60 -9.71 -16.51
CA ILE A 60 -13.21 -9.26 -16.56
C ILE A 60 -12.70 -9.50 -17.98
N VAL A 61 -12.23 -8.43 -18.63
CA VAL A 61 -11.76 -8.46 -20.02
C VAL A 61 -10.35 -7.90 -20.11
N ASN A 62 -9.51 -8.55 -20.91
CA ASN A 62 -8.25 -7.97 -21.37
C ASN A 62 -8.52 -7.23 -22.69
N VAL A 63 -8.24 -5.93 -22.72
CA VAL A 63 -8.46 -5.07 -23.89
C VAL A 63 -7.12 -4.53 -24.38
N ALA A 64 -6.92 -4.51 -25.70
CA ALA A 64 -5.76 -3.90 -26.33
C ALA A 64 -6.22 -3.00 -27.49
N SER A 65 -5.68 -1.78 -27.56
CA SER A 65 -5.88 -0.85 -28.67
C SER A 65 -4.62 -0.78 -29.55
N LYS A 66 -4.80 -0.49 -30.83
CA LYS A 66 -3.71 -0.36 -31.83
C LYS A 66 -2.95 0.96 -31.69
#